data_AF-A0A7S1JYP9-F1
#
_entry.id   AF-A0A7S1JYP9-F1
#
_cell.length_a   1.000
_cell.length_b   1.000
_cell.length_c   1.000
_cell.angle_alpha   90.00
_cell.angle_beta   90.00
_cell.angle_gamma   90.00
#
_symmetry.space_group_name_H-M   'P 1'
#
loop_
_entity.id
_entity.type
_entity.pdbx_description
1 polymer ?
#
loop_
_entity_poly.entity_id
_entity_poly.type
_entity_poly.pdbx_seq_one_letter_code
_entity_poly.pdbx_strand_id
1 'polypeptide(L)'
;RVALWDVMQGAKINEFGQEEDFDKKYEELDSMVSVPQWFSADVALGALRIELDERRAFCAEVYASDLGLGSADVELKLNLGQRALCHLFARWSRSTGIRTEATTADGITHGGISP
;
A
#
# COMPACT_ATOMS: atom_id res chain seq x y z
N ARG A 1 7.10 -19.31 8.24
CA ARG A 1 6.57 -18.89 6.91
C ARG A 1 6.72 -17.39 6.82
N VAL A 2 7.25 -16.91 5.71
CA VAL A 2 7.44 -15.48 5.46
C VAL A 2 6.39 -15.04 4.45
N ALA A 3 5.87 -13.82 4.58
CA ALA A 3 4.89 -13.25 3.65
C ALA A 3 5.15 -11.77 3.46
N LEU A 4 4.87 -11.27 2.25
CA LEU A 4 4.95 -9.86 1.89
C LEU A 4 3.55 -9.26 1.85
N TRP A 5 3.38 -8.09 2.45
CA TRP A 5 2.09 -7.42 2.61
C TRP A 5 2.16 -5.98 2.08
N ASP A 6 1.08 -5.53 1.45
CA ASP A 6 0.83 -4.14 1.10
C ASP A 6 0.04 -3.47 2.24
N VAL A 7 0.65 -2.49 2.90
CA VAL A 7 0.02 -1.74 3.99
C VAL A 7 -1.11 -0.83 3.50
N MET A 8 -0.97 -0.20 2.33
CA MET A 8 -2.00 0.69 1.78
C MET A 8 -3.24 -0.07 1.33
N GLN A 9 -3.08 -1.28 0.80
CA GLN A 9 -4.20 -2.12 0.36
C GLN A 9 -4.72 -3.03 1.48
N GLY A 10 -3.96 -3.21 2.56
CA GLY A 10 -4.29 -4.15 3.64
C GLY A 10 -4.32 -5.60 3.14
N ALA A 11 -3.44 -5.96 2.20
CA ALA A 11 -3.49 -7.21 1.45
C ALA A 11 -2.15 -7.95 1.44
N LYS A 12 -2.20 -9.28 1.45
CA LYS A 12 -1.01 -10.13 1.25
C LYS A 12 -0.67 -10.13 -0.24
N ILE A 13 0.53 -9.67 -0.58
CA ILE A 13 1.06 -9.66 -1.95
C ILE A 13 1.63 -11.03 -2.30
N ASN A 14 2.40 -11.62 -1.39
CA ASN A 14 3.09 -12.88 -1.63
C ASN A 14 3.23 -13.71 -0.35
N GLU A 15 3.33 -15.03 -0.50
CA GLU A 15 3.70 -15.96 0.56
C GLU A 15 4.90 -16.77 0.09
N PHE A 16 5.99 -16.74 0.85
CA PHE A 16 7.21 -17.44 0.52
C PHE A 16 7.21 -18.87 1.08
N GLY A 17 8.15 -19.68 0.60
CA GLY A 17 8.29 -21.08 0.98
C GLY A 17 8.50 -21.31 2.48
N GLN A 18 8.31 -22.55 2.91
CA GLN A 18 8.42 -22.93 4.33
C GLN A 18 9.86 -22.80 4.86
N GLU A 19 10.86 -23.00 3.99
CA GLU A 19 12.30 -22.96 4.30
C GLU A 19 12.92 -21.59 4.00
N GLU A 20 12.11 -20.58 3.70
CA GLU A 20 12.62 -19.25 3.36
C GLU A 20 13.20 -18.54 4.59
N ASP A 21 14.39 -17.98 4.43
CA ASP A 21 15.08 -17.19 5.44
C ASP A 21 14.56 -15.75 5.44
N PHE A 22 14.10 -15.27 6.59
CA PHE A 22 13.50 -13.95 6.72
C PHE A 22 14.51 -12.82 6.49
N ASP A 23 15.70 -12.92 7.08
CA ASP A 23 16.71 -11.86 7.03
C ASP A 23 17.23 -11.71 5.59
N LYS A 24 17.46 -12.83 4.91
CA LYS A 24 17.81 -12.83 3.49
C LYS A 24 16.73 -12.18 2.62
N LYS A 25 15.45 -12.49 2.86
CA LYS A 25 14.35 -11.87 2.11
C LYS A 25 14.18 -10.39 2.42
N TYR A 26 14.42 -9.99 3.66
CA TYR A 26 14.43 -8.60 4.06
C TYR A 26 15.51 -7.83 3.29
N GLU A 27 16.75 -8.34 3.25
CA GLU A 27 17.85 -7.70 2.51
C GLU A 27 17.61 -7.64 0.99
N GLU A 28 17.00 -8.67 0.39
CA GLU A 28 16.65 -8.69 -1.04
C GLU A 28 15.58 -7.65 -1.42
N LEU A 29 14.70 -7.30 -0.48
CA LEU A 29 13.57 -6.37 -0.70
C LEU A 29 13.83 -4.97 -0.14
N ASP A 30 14.83 -4.82 0.73
CA ASP A 30 15.20 -3.53 1.29
C ASP A 30 15.65 -2.59 0.17
N SER A 31 15.16 -1.36 0.25
CA SER A 31 15.44 -0.35 -0.78
C SER A 31 16.06 0.87 -0.12
N MET A 32 17.00 1.50 -0.81
CA MET A 32 17.70 2.68 -0.31
C MET A 32 16.81 3.93 -0.42
N VAL A 33 15.70 3.95 0.33
CA VAL A 33 14.75 5.05 0.41
C VAL A 33 14.44 5.34 1.87
N SER A 34 14.19 6.61 2.18
CA SER A 34 13.77 7.02 3.53
C SER A 34 12.39 7.65 3.44
N VAL A 35 11.42 7.01 4.10
CA VAL A 35 10.04 7.48 4.19
C VAL A 35 9.74 7.74 5.67
N PRO A 36 9.18 8.90 6.04
CA PRO A 36 8.83 9.14 7.42
C PRO A 36 7.77 8.13 7.89
N GLN A 37 7.84 7.74 9.16
CA GLN A 37 6.90 6.80 9.73
C GLN A 37 5.48 7.38 9.71
N TRP A 38 4.58 6.71 8.98
CA TRP A 38 3.17 7.13 8.82
C TRP A 38 2.15 6.16 9.43
N PHE A 39 2.60 5.02 9.97
CA PHE A 39 1.77 4.05 10.68
C PHE A 39 2.56 3.37 11.81
N SER A 40 1.86 2.60 12.64
CA SER A 40 2.45 1.58 13.52
C SER A 40 1.84 0.22 13.24
N ALA A 41 2.60 -0.85 13.50
CA ALA A 41 2.14 -2.21 13.32
C ALA A 41 2.33 -3.05 14.59
N ASP A 42 1.38 -3.94 14.86
CA ASP A 42 1.50 -4.93 15.92
C ASP A 42 0.83 -6.26 15.54
N VAL A 43 1.14 -7.31 16.30
CA VAL A 43 0.59 -8.67 16.11
C VAL A 43 -0.02 -9.23 17.39
N ALA A 44 -0.40 -8.36 18.33
CA ALA A 44 -0.77 -8.76 19.69
C ALA A 44 -1.98 -9.72 19.73
N LEU A 45 -2.85 -9.66 18.72
CA LEU A 45 -4.05 -10.49 18.61
C LEU A 45 -3.89 -11.68 17.64
N GLY A 46 -2.66 -12.05 17.30
CA GLY A 46 -2.39 -13.13 16.34
C GLY A 46 -2.67 -12.77 14.89
N ALA A 47 -2.92 -11.48 14.60
CA ALA A 47 -3.11 -10.93 13.27
C ALA A 47 -2.34 -9.61 13.16
N LEU A 48 -1.89 -9.29 11.94
CA LEU A 48 -1.26 -8.01 11.65
C LEU A 48 -2.28 -6.88 11.79
N ARG A 49 -2.04 -5.98 12.73
CA ARG A 49 -2.79 -4.74 12.93
C ARG A 49 -1.95 -3.57 12.44
N ILE A 50 -2.57 -2.70 11.65
CA ILE A 50 -2.01 -1.41 11.23
C ILE A 50 -2.81 -0.32 11.92
N GLU A 51 -2.11 0.63 12.54
CA GLU A 51 -2.71 1.78 13.21
C GLU A 51 -2.26 3.08 12.54
N LEU A 52 -3.24 3.91 12.20
CA LEU A 52 -3.06 5.25 11.65
C LEU A 52 -3.46 6.26 12.74
N ASP A 53 -2.50 7.09 13.14
CA ASP A 53 -2.71 8.19 14.08
C ASP A 53 -2.78 9.53 13.34
N GLU A 54 -3.67 10.42 13.78
CA GLU A 54 -3.92 11.73 13.16
C GLU A 54 -2.65 12.56 12.96
N ARG A 55 -1.69 12.48 13.89
CA ARG A 55 -0.47 13.29 13.85
C ARG A 55 0.57 12.80 12.83
N ARG A 56 0.47 11.54 12.40
CA ARG A 56 1.50 10.87 11.58
C ARG A 56 1.01 10.35 10.24
N ALA A 57 -0.27 10.00 10.14
CA ALA A 57 -0.83 9.35 8.95
C ALA A 57 -0.56 10.15 7.67
N PHE A 58 -0.50 11.48 7.77
CA PHE A 58 -0.34 12.37 6.64
C PHE A 58 1.08 12.94 6.47
N CYS A 59 2.08 12.41 7.18
CA CYS A 59 3.46 12.92 7.10
C CYS A 59 4.31 12.30 5.99
N ALA A 60 3.85 11.24 5.32
CA ALA A 60 4.59 10.54 4.26
C ALA A 60 4.03 10.83 2.86
N GLU A 61 4.83 11.53 2.06
CA GLU A 61 4.58 11.78 0.65
C GLU A 61 5.66 11.11 -0.21
N VAL A 62 5.25 10.44 -1.28
CA VAL A 62 6.15 9.80 -2.26
C VAL A 62 5.74 10.19 -3.66
N TYR A 63 6.69 10.17 -4.61
CA TYR A 63 6.34 10.41 -6.00
C TYR A 63 5.53 9.24 -6.55
N ALA A 64 4.52 9.54 -7.35
CA ALA A 64 3.69 8.52 -7.97
C ALA A 64 4.49 7.60 -8.92
N SER A 65 5.57 8.14 -9.53
CA SER A 65 6.54 7.36 -10.31
C SER A 65 7.22 6.27 -9.48
N ASP A 66 7.52 6.54 -8.21
CA ASP A 66 8.21 5.60 -7.31
C ASP A 66 7.30 4.44 -6.91
N LEU A 67 5.98 4.63 -7.00
CA LEU A 67 4.98 3.60 -6.76
C LEU A 67 4.68 2.73 -8.00
N GLY A 68 5.37 2.96 -9.12
CA GLY A 68 5.13 2.22 -10.36
C GLY A 68 3.79 2.56 -11.02
N LEU A 69 3.18 3.70 -10.67
CA LEU A 69 1.94 4.19 -11.31
C LEU A 69 2.31 4.81 -12.66
N GLY A 70 2.42 3.95 -13.68
CA GLY A 70 3.02 4.22 -15.00
C GLY A 70 2.37 5.28 -15.90
N SER A 71 1.44 6.09 -15.38
CA SER A 71 0.83 7.22 -16.09
C SER A 71 0.74 8.50 -15.27
N ALA A 72 1.33 8.52 -14.07
CA ALA A 72 1.30 9.70 -13.23
C ALA A 72 2.31 10.75 -13.71
N ASP A 73 1.93 12.02 -13.58
CA ASP A 73 2.88 13.13 -13.66
C ASP A 73 4.07 12.84 -12.73
N VAL A 74 5.29 12.96 -13.25
CA VAL A 74 6.53 12.64 -12.52
C VAL A 74 6.67 13.51 -11.26
N GLU A 75 6.04 14.69 -11.24
CA GLU A 75 6.04 15.58 -10.09
C GLU A 75 4.89 15.31 -9.10
N LEU A 76 3.94 14.43 -9.43
CA LEU A 76 2.81 14.12 -8.57
C LEU A 76 3.28 13.41 -7.31
N LYS A 77 3.07 14.07 -6.17
CA LYS A 77 3.27 13.47 -4.85
C LYS A 77 1.96 12.89 -4.33
N LEU A 78 2.04 11.68 -3.77
CA LEU A 78 0.94 10.97 -3.16
C LEU A 78 1.21 10.77 -1.68
N ASN A 79 0.20 11.03 -0.86
CA ASN A 79 0.26 10.80 0.58
C ASN A 79 -0.11 9.35 0.92
N LEU A 80 0.79 8.60 1.54
CA LEU A 80 0.60 7.16 1.78
C LEU A 80 -0.58 6.85 2.71
N GLY A 81 -0.74 7.61 3.81
CA GLY A 81 -1.86 7.42 4.73
C GLY A 81 -3.20 7.77 4.10
N GLN A 82 -3.25 8.83 3.30
CA GLN A 82 -4.45 9.14 2.50
C GLN A 82 -4.79 8.00 1.54
N ARG A 83 -3.81 7.43 0.82
CA ARG A 83 -4.03 6.29 -0.08
C ARG A 83 -4.57 5.07 0.66
N ALA A 84 -4.04 4.77 1.85
CA ALA A 84 -4.55 3.70 2.70
C ALA A 84 -6.03 3.92 3.10
N LEU A 85 -6.40 5.14 3.51
CA LEU A 85 -7.79 5.49 3.81
C LEU A 85 -8.70 5.39 2.57
N CYS A 86 -8.21 5.83 1.41
CA CYS A 86 -8.95 5.71 0.15
C CYS A 86 -9.25 4.25 -0.19
N HIS A 87 -8.29 3.33 -0.03
CA HIS A 87 -8.53 1.90 -0.22
C HIS A 87 -9.49 1.34 0.83
N LEU A 88 -9.30 1.69 2.11
CA LEU A 88 -10.16 1.24 3.21
C LEU A 88 -11.63 1.61 2.98
N PHE A 89 -11.89 2.84 2.52
CA PHE A 89 -13.24 3.37 2.30
C PHE A 89 -13.72 3.25 0.85
N ALA A 90 -12.99 2.57 -0.03
CA ALA A 90 -13.29 2.53 -1.46
C ALA A 90 -14.71 2.01 -1.75
N ARG A 91 -15.17 0.98 -1.02
CA ARG A 91 -16.53 0.44 -1.17
C ARG A 91 -17.59 1.44 -0.73
N TRP A 92 -17.36 2.13 0.38
CA TRP A 92 -18.30 3.12 0.92
C TRP A 92 -18.43 4.32 -0.02
N SER A 93 -17.31 4.87 -0.47
CA SER A 93 -17.24 5.96 -1.44
C SER A 93 -18.04 5.66 -2.72
N ARG A 94 -17.87 4.45 -3.30
CA ARG A 94 -18.66 4.01 -4.46
C ARG A 94 -20.16 3.95 -4.17
N SER A 95 -20.56 3.54 -2.97
CA SER A 95 -21.97 3.41 -2.60
C SER A 95 -22.67 4.76 -2.36
N THR A 96 -21.92 5.79 -1.96
CA THR A 96 -22.47 7.13 -1.65
C THR A 96 -22.37 8.11 -2.82
N GLY A 97 -21.73 7.72 -3.92
CA GLY A 97 -21.48 8.60 -5.08
C GLY A 97 -20.48 9.72 -4.79
N ILE A 98 -19.81 9.69 -3.63
CA ILE A 98 -18.73 10.62 -3.29
C ILE A 98 -17.55 10.26 -4.17
N ARG A 99 -17.17 11.15 -5.09
CA ARG A 99 -15.94 10.97 -5.87
C ARG A 99 -14.76 11.18 -4.95
N THR A 100 -14.12 10.09 -4.53
CA THR A 100 -12.78 10.16 -3.96
C THR A 100 -11.81 10.38 -5.13
N GLU A 101 -11.03 11.47 -5.12
CA GLU A 101 -10.03 11.80 -6.15
C GLU A 101 -8.82 10.84 -6.16
N ALA A 102 -8.99 9.60 -5.71
CA ALA A 102 -7.97 8.55 -5.72
C ALA A 102 -7.85 7.86 -7.09
N THR A 103 -8.74 8.16 -8.04
CA THR A 103 -8.82 7.50 -9.36
C THR A 103 -8.69 8.51 -10.50
N THR A 104 -7.48 9.01 -10.70
CA THR A 104 -7.02 9.48 -12.01
C THR A 104 -5.60 8.94 -12.27
N ALA A 105 -5.49 7.61 -12.30
CA ALA A 105 -4.33 6.89 -12.87
C ALA A 105 -4.65 5.43 -13.24
N ASP A 106 -5.85 4.91 -12.93
CA ASP A 106 -6.26 3.56 -13.34
C ASP A 106 -6.86 3.54 -14.74
N GLY A 107 -5.99 3.77 -15.72
CA GLY A 107 -6.18 3.36 -17.09
C GLY A 107 -5.44 2.06 -17.37
N ILE A 108 -5.60 1.01 -16.54
CA ILE A 108 -5.08 -0.33 -16.86
C ILE A 108 -6.17 -1.37 -16.62
N THR A 109 -6.77 -1.78 -17.74
CA THR A 109 -7.54 -3.01 -17.86
C THR A 109 -6.64 -4.18 -17.49
N HIS A 110 -6.94 -4.90 -16.41
CA HIS A 110 -6.47 -6.28 -16.29
C HIS A 110 -7.10 -7.06 -17.45
N GLY A 111 -6.25 -7.44 -18.41
CA GLY A 111 -6.60 -8.39 -19.45
C GLY A 111 -7.23 -9.61 -18.78
N GLY A 112 -8.46 -9.91 -19.20
CA GLY A 112 -9.20 -11.06 -18.72
C GLY A 112 -8.41 -12.33 -18.95
N ILE A 113 -8.32 -13.14 -17.90
CA ILE A 113 -8.23 -14.58 -18.07
C ILE A 113 -9.51 -15.13 -17.45
N SER A 114 -10.32 -15.75 -18.29
CA SER A 114 -11.43 -16.62 -17.95
C SER A 114 -11.31 -17.86 -18.82
N PRO A 115 -11.88 -19.00 -18.42
CA PRO A 115 -11.72 -19.70 -17.15
C PRO A 115 -10.52 -20.68 -17.16
#